data_AF-A0A0D7WG11-F1
#
_entry.id   AF-A0A0D7WG11-F1
#
_cell.length_a   1.000
_cell.length_b   1.000
_cell.length_c   1.000
_cell.angle_alpha   90.00
_cell.angle_beta   90.00
_cell.angle_gamma   90.00
#
_symmetry.space_group_name_H-M   'P 1'
#
loop_
_entity.id
_entity.type
_entity.pdbx_description
1 polymer ?
#
loop_
_entity_poly.entity_id
_entity_poly.type
_entity_poly.pdbx_seq_one_letter_code
_entity_poly.pdbx_strand_id
1 'polypeptide(L)'
;MQQDIYKLYNNSFGIAFKWKDPITDQVQNKVQIIFRDMGFYFSHQEIIEFYNCVSAAKWNLPCNQCDLNCDTRNILLKTPCKQIDVAINNKELALVDDLIKGTLFQLELDDYVGDLCKN
;
A
#
# COMPACT_ATOMS: atom_id res chain seq x y z
N MET A 1 4.48 -26.58 -7.44
CA MET A 1 3.24 -26.12 -6.80
C MET A 1 3.08 -24.66 -7.20
N GLN A 2 2.06 -24.35 -7.99
CA GLN A 2 1.81 -22.99 -8.46
C GLN A 2 1.21 -22.23 -7.28
N GLN A 3 1.94 -21.24 -6.73
CA GLN A 3 1.45 -20.47 -5.59
C GLN A 3 0.35 -19.54 -6.09
N ASP A 4 -0.88 -19.79 -5.65
CA ASP A 4 -2.04 -18.99 -6.01
C ASP A 4 -2.14 -17.74 -5.10
N ILE A 5 -2.56 -16.63 -5.71
CA ILE A 5 -2.79 -15.36 -5.01
C ILE A 5 -4.28 -15.00 -5.03
N TYR A 6 -4.77 -14.47 -3.92
CA TYR A 6 -6.03 -13.74 -3.84
C TYR A 6 -5.74 -12.25 -3.99
N LYS A 7 -5.97 -11.74 -5.20
CA LYS A 7 -5.71 -10.34 -5.54
C LYS A 7 -6.74 -9.44 -4.88
N LEU A 8 -6.27 -8.45 -4.11
CA LEU A 8 -7.13 -7.45 -3.46
C LEU A 8 -7.31 -6.23 -4.36
N TYR A 9 -6.21 -5.64 -4.81
CA TYR A 9 -6.24 -4.44 -5.63
C TYR A 9 -4.97 -4.34 -6.48
N ASN A 10 -5.05 -3.66 -7.62
CA ASN A 10 -3.88 -3.24 -8.37
C ASN A 10 -4.17 -1.95 -9.13
N ASN A 11 -3.11 -1.22 -9.41
CA ASN A 11 -3.13 -0.15 -10.40
C ASN A 11 -1.89 -0.27 -11.30
N SER A 12 -1.55 0.79 -12.02
CA SER A 12 -0.38 0.83 -12.91
C SER A 12 0.97 0.85 -12.16
N PHE A 13 0.97 1.07 -10.85
CA PHE A 13 2.18 1.22 -10.04
C PHE A 13 2.49 0.00 -9.17
N GLY A 14 1.47 -0.75 -8.77
CA GLY A 14 1.65 -1.91 -7.90
C GLY A 14 0.43 -2.80 -7.78
N ILE A 15 0.61 -3.86 -6.97
CA ILE A 15 -0.39 -4.88 -6.68
C ILE A 15 -0.41 -5.20 -5.20
N ALA A 16 -1.60 -5.42 -4.65
CA ALA A 16 -1.82 -5.92 -3.31
C ALA A 16 -2.60 -7.24 -3.36
N PHE A 17 -2.14 -8.24 -2.62
CA PHE A 17 -2.75 -9.57 -2.61
C PHE A 17 -2.47 -10.32 -1.30
N LYS A 18 -3.26 -11.36 -1.03
CA LYS A 18 -2.99 -12.37 0.00
C LYS A 18 -2.57 -13.67 -0.68
N TRP A 19 -1.70 -14.44 -0.04
CA TRP A 19 -1.42 -15.81 -0.49
C TRP A 19 -2.60 -16.71 -0.12
N LYS A 20 -3.05 -17.58 -1.04
CA LYS A 20 -4.11 -18.55 -0.73
C LYS A 20 -3.61 -19.61 0.25
N ASP A 21 -2.39 -20.11 0.01
CA ASP A 21 -1.72 -21.11 0.82
C ASP A 21 -0.40 -20.55 1.37
N PRO A 22 -0.43 -19.76 2.47
CA PRO A 22 0.78 -19.22 3.08
C PRO A 22 1.67 -20.35 3.60
N ILE A 23 2.92 -20.39 3.12
CA ILE A 23 3.89 -21.44 3.49
C ILE A 23 4.55 -21.16 4.84
N THR A 24 4.58 -19.90 5.28
CA THR A 24 5.24 -19.48 6.53
C THR A 24 4.34 -18.58 7.37
N ASP A 25 4.56 -18.60 8.69
CA ASP A 25 3.85 -17.73 9.64
C ASP A 25 4.08 -16.24 9.33
N GLN A 26 5.18 -15.90 8.67
CA GLN A 26 5.51 -14.53 8.27
C GLN A 26 4.56 -13.97 7.20
N VAL A 27 3.94 -14.84 6.41
CA VAL A 27 2.97 -14.46 5.36
C VAL A 27 1.53 -14.77 5.74
N GLN A 28 1.32 -15.55 6.80
CA GLN A 28 -0.01 -15.85 7.32
C GLN A 28 -0.70 -14.57 7.80
N ASN A 29 -1.95 -14.36 7.38
CA ASN A 29 -2.77 -13.19 7.71
C ASN A 29 -2.16 -11.82 7.32
N LYS A 30 -1.14 -11.82 6.45
CA LYS A 30 -0.55 -10.60 5.91
C LYS A 30 -1.00 -10.37 4.48
N VAL A 31 -1.12 -9.10 4.12
CA VAL A 31 -1.25 -8.64 2.74
C VAL A 31 0.15 -8.33 2.23
N GLN A 32 0.47 -8.88 1.07
CA GLN A 32 1.66 -8.49 0.34
C GLN A 32 1.32 -7.34 -0.60
N ILE A 33 2.00 -6.21 -0.42
CA ILE A 33 1.91 -5.04 -1.30
C ILE A 33 3.23 -4.91 -2.03
N ILE A 34 3.18 -4.90 -3.36
CA ILE A 34 4.35 -4.77 -4.24
C ILE A 34 4.25 -3.48 -5.04
N PHE A 35 5.27 -2.65 -4.94
CA PHE A 35 5.46 -1.45 -5.76
C PHE A 35 6.96 -1.15 -5.88
N ARG A 36 7.40 -0.56 -7.01
CA ARG A 36 8.83 -0.24 -7.27
C ARG A 36 9.78 -1.42 -7.03
N ASP A 37 9.38 -2.61 -7.49
CA ASP A 37 10.14 -3.85 -7.31
C ASP A 37 10.40 -4.25 -5.84
N MET A 38 9.76 -3.55 -4.87
CA MET A 38 9.80 -3.86 -3.45
C MET A 38 8.51 -4.56 -3.04
N GLY A 39 8.63 -5.65 -2.28
CA GLY A 39 7.51 -6.36 -1.69
C GLY A 39 7.48 -6.20 -0.18
N PHE A 40 6.36 -5.72 0.35
CA PHE A 40 6.15 -5.54 1.78
C PHE A 40 5.05 -6.47 2.27
N TYR A 41 5.24 -7.05 3.45
CA TYR A 41 4.22 -7.86 4.12
C TYR A 41 3.65 -7.08 5.29
N PHE A 42 2.42 -6.61 5.12
CA PHE A 42 1.73 -5.79 6.11
C PHE A 42 0.54 -6.54 6.69
N SER A 43 0.40 -6.47 8.02
CA SER A 43 -0.87 -6.68 8.71
C SER A 43 -1.85 -5.56 8.36
N HIS A 44 -3.14 -5.79 8.61
CA HIS A 44 -4.17 -4.76 8.40
C HIS A 44 -3.81 -3.42 9.08
N GLN A 45 -3.31 -3.48 10.32
CA GLN A 45 -2.91 -2.28 11.05
C GLN A 45 -1.69 -1.58 10.44
N GLU A 46 -0.70 -2.32 9.95
CA GLU A 46 0.44 -1.75 9.23
C GLU A 46 0.00 -1.08 7.91
N ILE A 47 -1.06 -1.57 7.25
CA ILE A 47 -1.62 -0.91 6.05
C ILE A 47 -2.27 0.43 6.42
N ILE A 48 -3.01 0.49 7.54
CA ILE A 48 -3.57 1.75 8.07
C ILE A 48 -2.44 2.72 8.43
N GLU A 49 -1.38 2.25 9.09
CA GLU A 49 -0.20 3.06 9.37
C GLU A 49 0.43 3.59 8.08
N PHE A 50 0.54 2.74 7.04
CA PHE A 50 1.10 3.16 5.77
C PHE A 50 0.23 4.23 5.09
N TYR A 51 -1.08 4.06 5.13
CA TYR A 51 -2.04 5.07 4.65
C TYR A 51 -1.83 6.43 5.32
N ASN A 52 -1.59 6.44 6.64
CA ASN A 52 -1.30 7.67 7.37
C ASN A 52 0.04 8.29 6.95
N CYS A 53 1.08 7.47 6.72
CA CYS A 53 2.36 7.94 6.20
C CYS A 53 2.24 8.58 4.80
N VAL A 54 1.50 7.92 3.90
CA VAL A 54 1.24 8.41 2.54
C VAL A 54 0.44 9.71 2.58
N SER A 55 -0.61 9.76 3.40
CA SER A 55 -1.39 10.97 3.62
C SER A 55 -0.50 12.10 4.15
N ALA A 56 0.29 11.88 5.19
CA ALA A 56 1.21 12.88 5.71
C ALA A 56 2.21 13.38 4.64
N ALA A 57 2.72 12.50 3.77
CA ALA A 57 3.60 12.89 2.68
C ALA A 57 2.90 13.78 1.63
N LYS A 58 1.61 13.53 1.34
CA LYS A 58 0.80 14.38 0.44
C LYS A 58 0.55 15.78 1.02
N TRP A 59 0.31 15.87 2.32
CA TRP A 59 0.06 17.15 2.98
C TRP A 59 1.32 18.00 3.14
N ASN A 60 2.49 17.36 3.27
CA ASN A 60 3.79 18.03 3.39
C ASN A 60 4.46 18.35 2.04
N LEU A 61 3.72 18.29 0.93
CA LEU A 61 4.24 18.67 -0.39
C LEU A 61 4.72 20.14 -0.38
N PRO A 62 5.98 20.43 -0.74
CA PRO A 62 6.52 21.77 -0.65
C PRO A 62 5.93 22.69 -1.74
N CYS A 63 5.22 23.72 -1.26
CA CYS A 63 4.92 25.00 -1.90
C CYS A 63 4.25 25.00 -3.30
N ASN A 64 3.07 25.59 -3.39
CA ASN A 64 2.39 25.93 -4.66
C ASN A 64 3.12 27.01 -5.49
N GLN A 65 4.21 27.59 -4.98
CA GLN A 65 4.99 28.69 -5.61
C GLN A 65 6.34 28.21 -6.18
N CYS A 66 6.50 26.91 -6.33
CA CYS A 66 7.76 26.29 -6.67
C CYS A 66 7.84 26.09 -8.19
N ASP A 67 8.21 27.15 -8.94
CA ASP A 67 8.26 27.25 -10.42
C ASP A 67 9.26 26.31 -11.14
N LEU A 68 9.87 25.35 -10.43
CA LEU A 68 10.87 24.44 -10.96
C LEU A 68 10.40 22.99 -10.79
N ASN A 69 9.87 22.41 -11.87
CA ASN A 69 9.68 20.96 -12.12
C ASN A 69 9.29 20.14 -10.88
N CYS A 70 8.16 20.47 -10.24
CA CYS A 70 7.62 19.79 -9.05
C CYS A 70 7.46 18.27 -9.24
N ASP A 71 7.18 17.82 -10.47
CA ASP A 71 7.07 16.41 -10.84
C ASP A 71 8.35 15.58 -10.65
N THR A 72 9.52 16.24 -10.57
CA THR A 72 10.84 15.56 -10.49
C THR A 72 11.43 15.50 -9.09
N ARG A 73 10.79 16.11 -8.09
CA ARG A 73 11.30 16.07 -6.71
C ARG A 73 10.97 14.73 -6.07
N ASN A 74 12.02 14.06 -5.59
CA ASN A 74 11.89 12.86 -4.77
C ASN A 74 11.48 13.26 -3.35
N ILE A 75 10.35 12.70 -2.91
CA ILE A 75 9.78 12.75 -1.58
C ILE A 75 10.19 11.47 -0.86
N LEU A 76 10.69 11.59 0.36
CA LEU A 76 11.02 10.42 1.17
C LEU A 76 9.75 9.91 1.86
N LEU A 77 9.11 8.90 1.27
CA LEU A 77 7.93 8.26 1.83
C LEU A 77 8.34 7.29 2.94
N LYS A 78 7.81 7.53 4.14
CA LYS A 78 7.93 6.61 5.27
C LYS A 78 7.08 5.36 5.04
N THR A 79 7.60 4.21 5.45
CA THR A 79 6.84 2.94 5.46
C THR A 79 6.63 2.46 6.91
N PRO A 80 5.66 1.56 7.16
CA PRO A 80 5.49 0.91 8.47
C PRO A 80 6.76 0.17 8.93
N CYS A 81 7.60 -0.26 7.98
CA CYS A 81 8.91 -0.79 8.28
C CYS A 81 9.85 0.36 8.66
N LYS A 82 10.05 0.59 9.96
CA LYS A 82 10.86 1.71 10.52
C LYS A 82 12.27 1.90 9.94
N GLN A 83 12.83 0.89 9.28
CA GLN A 83 14.17 0.89 8.71
C GLN A 83 14.18 1.12 7.19
N ILE A 84 13.00 1.24 6.56
CA ILE A 84 12.85 1.36 5.11
C ILE A 84 12.04 2.61 4.79
N ASP A 85 12.68 3.54 4.09
CA ASP A 85 12.04 4.68 3.46
C ASP A 85 12.16 4.55 1.94
N VAL A 86 11.15 4.99 1.20
CA VAL A 86 11.11 4.90 -0.27
C VAL A 86 11.10 6.31 -0.87
N ALA A 87 12.05 6.60 -1.76
CA ALA A 87 12.16 7.90 -2.40
C ALA A 87 11.29 7.99 -3.67
N ILE A 88 10.12 8.63 -3.62
CA ILE A 88 9.12 8.66 -4.71
C ILE A 88 8.81 10.07 -5.19
N ASN A 89 8.42 10.25 -6.44
CA ASN A 89 7.94 11.55 -6.93
C ASN A 89 6.44 11.76 -6.64
N ASN A 90 5.91 12.94 -6.97
CA ASN A 90 4.51 13.30 -6.68
C ASN A 90 3.49 12.39 -7.42
N LYS A 91 3.75 12.06 -8.69
CA LYS A 91 2.88 11.17 -9.47
C LYS A 91 2.86 9.77 -8.87
N GLU A 92 4.02 9.25 -8.48
CA GLU A 92 4.13 7.96 -7.82
C GLU A 92 3.46 7.97 -6.45
N LEU A 93 3.59 9.05 -5.68
CA LEU A 93 2.89 9.21 -4.39
C LEU A 93 1.37 9.12 -4.55
N ALA A 94 0.81 9.72 -5.62
CA ALA A 94 -0.62 9.60 -5.92
C ALA A 94 -1.02 8.15 -6.27
N LEU A 95 -0.17 7.43 -7.00
CA LEU A 95 -0.41 6.02 -7.34
C LEU A 95 -0.26 5.09 -6.12
N VAL A 96 0.66 5.38 -5.20
CA VAL A 96 0.76 4.67 -3.92
C VAL A 96 -0.48 4.92 -3.07
N ASP A 97 -0.94 6.18 -2.97
CA ASP A 97 -2.16 6.54 -2.25
C ASP A 97 -3.38 5.76 -2.77
N ASP A 98 -3.53 5.68 -4.08
CA ASP A 98 -4.59 4.89 -4.74
C ASP A 98 -4.46 3.38 -4.44
N LEU A 99 -3.24 2.82 -4.55
CA LEU A 99 -2.97 1.41 -4.25
C LEU A 99 -3.34 1.05 -2.80
N ILE A 100 -2.95 1.89 -1.83
CA ILE A 100 -3.23 1.64 -0.41
C ILE A 100 -4.71 1.82 -0.10
N LYS A 101 -5.36 2.85 -0.64
CA LYS A 101 -6.82 3.06 -0.48
C LYS A 101 -7.64 1.91 -1.05
N GLY A 102 -7.32 1.48 -2.28
CA GLY A 102 -8.00 0.36 -2.91
C GLY A 102 -7.82 -0.94 -2.13
N THR A 103 -6.64 -1.15 -1.56
CA THR A 103 -6.35 -2.30 -0.70
C THR A 103 -7.17 -2.26 0.59
N LEU A 104 -7.19 -1.13 1.31
CA LEU A 104 -7.98 -0.97 2.53
C LEU A 104 -9.47 -1.16 2.27
N PHE A 105 -9.98 -0.53 1.21
CA PHE A 105 -11.38 -0.67 0.81
C PHE A 105 -11.78 -2.14 0.58
N GLN A 106 -10.96 -2.90 -0.14
CA GLN A 106 -11.26 -4.31 -0.38
C GLN A 106 -11.24 -5.14 0.92
N LEU A 107 -10.29 -4.86 1.82
CA LEU A 107 -10.22 -5.55 3.11
C LEU A 107 -11.47 -5.27 3.96
N GLU A 108 -11.85 -4.01 4.08
CA GLU A 108 -13.03 -3.58 4.85
C GLU A 108 -14.33 -4.12 4.24
N LEU A 109 -14.41 -4.19 2.90
CA LEU A 109 -15.55 -4.77 2.20
C LEU A 109 -15.65 -6.28 2.44
N ASP A 110 -14.53 -7.01 2.36
CA ASP A 110 -14.48 -8.46 2.62
C ASP A 110 -14.90 -8.76 4.06
N ASP A 111 -14.43 -7.97 5.03
CA ASP A 111 -14.80 -8.09 6.44
C ASP A 111 -16.30 -7.82 6.65
N TYR A 112 -16.82 -6.74 6.04
CA TYR A 112 -18.25 -6.38 6.11
C TYR A 112 -19.17 -7.46 5.52
N VAL A 113 -18.86 -7.95 4.31
CA VAL A 113 -19.63 -9.02 3.67
C VAL A 113 -19.54 -10.32 4.48
N GLY A 114 -18.36 -10.62 5.02
CA GLY A 114 -18.15 -11.77 5.90
C GLY A 114 -19.02 -11.72 7.16
N ASP A 115 -19.20 -10.53 7.75
CA ASP A 115 -20.07 -10.36 8.92
C ASP A 115 -21.56 -10.46 8.58
N LEU A 116 -21.97 -10.01 7.38
CA LEU A 116 -23.36 -10.19 6.92
C LEU A 116 -23.72 -11.67 6.72
N CYS A 117 -22.80 -12.48 6.19
CA CYS A 117 -23.04 -13.91 5.92
C CYS A 117 -22.99 -14.81 7.17
N LYS A 118 -22.67 -14.26 8.35
CA LYS A 118 -22.68 -15.00 9.64
C LYS A 118 -24.05 -14.98 10.32
N ASN A 119 -25.01 -14.20 9.81
CA ASN A 119 -26.41 -14.15 10.28
C ASN A 119 -27.31 -15.04 9.41
#